data_AF-A0A7X8QWZ5-F1
#
_entry.id   AF-A0A7X8QWZ5-F1
#
_cell.length_a   1.000
_cell.length_b   1.000
_cell.length_c   1.000
_cell.angle_alpha   90.00
_cell.angle_beta   90.00
_cell.angle_gamma   90.00
#
_symmetry.space_group_name_H-M   'P 1'
#
loop_
_entity.id
_entity.type
_entity.pdbx_description
1 polymer ?
#
loop_
_entity_poly.entity_id
_entity_poly.type
_entity_poly.pdbx_seq_one_letter_code
_entity_poly.pdbx_strand_id
1 'polypeptide(L)'
;MRTNNRGFSLIEVVLATLILGIVVAALLNVQFFMGTQSVDIKDKTFANQKAMQILEELRSRVAGAESSDVAMLDDFDDGSLYKSVLTTDTDTTDPASPISGNRAECKAWRYLRQIAVTKLPNEPYARKVHVTIYKAGCPDSSKPAATLTESMSILKTIKSEYVPTQVMDIYVLALENVPGWWSALPLMRPIFESLIQDLQDRNPGLELRTHWITRLSFGRDPYYTPYIND
;
A
#
# COMPACT_ATOMS: atom_id res chain seq x y z
N MET A 1 43.55 26.11 -54.92
CA MET A 1 42.08 26.03 -54.91
C MET A 1 41.52 27.41 -54.55
N ARG A 2 41.04 28.18 -55.52
CA ARG A 2 40.31 29.43 -55.26
C ARG A 2 38.85 29.07 -55.00
N THR A 3 38.39 29.19 -53.76
CA THR A 3 36.98 29.04 -53.42
C THR A 3 36.25 30.32 -53.86
N ASN A 4 35.35 30.19 -54.82
CA ASN A 4 34.46 31.27 -55.24
C ASN A 4 33.46 31.55 -54.10
N ASN A 5 33.76 32.55 -53.27
CA ASN A 5 32.84 33.06 -52.26
C ASN A 5 31.78 33.93 -52.95
N ARG A 6 30.71 33.31 -53.45
CA ARG A 6 29.50 34.05 -53.82
C ARG A 6 28.80 34.48 -52.53
N GLY A 7 28.53 35.78 -52.39
CA GLY A 7 27.74 36.30 -51.27
C GLY A 7 26.32 35.75 -51.28
N PHE A 8 25.67 35.77 -50.12
CA PHE A 8 24.27 35.35 -49.98
C PHE A 8 23.34 36.26 -50.77
N SER A 9 22.38 35.66 -51.46
CA SER A 9 21.29 36.41 -52.06
C SER A 9 20.31 36.89 -50.99
N LEU A 10 19.65 38.02 -51.25
CA LEU A 10 18.64 38.58 -50.34
C LEU A 10 17.51 37.57 -50.05
N ILE A 11 17.14 36.75 -51.04
CA ILE A 11 16.12 35.71 -50.90
C ILE A 11 16.56 34.62 -49.92
N GLU A 12 17.82 34.18 -49.99
CA GLU A 12 18.36 33.19 -49.04
C GLU A 12 18.37 33.72 -47.61
N VAL A 13 18.73 34.99 -47.41
CA VAL A 13 18.71 35.62 -46.08
C VAL A 13 17.27 35.68 -45.56
N VAL A 14 16.30 36.12 -46.37
CA VAL A 14 14.89 36.17 -45.97
C VAL A 14 14.38 34.76 -45.61
N LEU A 15 14.67 33.75 -46.42
CA LEU A 15 14.26 32.37 -46.16
C LEU A 15 14.92 31.80 -44.88
N ALA A 16 16.20 32.08 -44.66
CA ALA A 16 16.90 31.68 -43.44
C ALA A 16 16.31 32.37 -42.20
N THR A 17 15.98 33.67 -42.27
CA THR A 17 15.33 34.38 -41.15
C THR A 17 13.92 33.87 -40.86
N LEU A 18 13.16 33.47 -41.89
CA LEU A 18 11.84 32.89 -41.71
C LEU A 18 11.92 31.52 -41.03
N ILE A 19 12.83 30.65 -41.48
CA ILE A 19 13.06 29.35 -40.85
C ILE A 19 13.49 29.53 -39.40
N LEU A 20 14.43 30.45 -39.14
CA LEU A 20 14.88 30.75 -37.77
C LEU A 20 13.72 31.25 -36.91
N GLY A 21 12.86 32.11 -37.43
CA GLY A 21 11.67 32.60 -36.73
C GLY A 21 10.71 31.48 -36.32
N ILE A 22 10.46 30.52 -37.21
CA ILE A 22 9.62 29.34 -36.91
C ILE A 22 10.28 28.48 -35.82
N VAL A 23 11.59 28.25 -35.90
CA VAL A 23 12.32 27.45 -34.89
C VAL A 23 12.28 28.14 -33.52
N VAL A 24 12.49 29.45 -33.45
CA VAL A 24 12.41 30.21 -32.19
C VAL A 24 11.00 30.15 -31.60
N ALA A 25 9.96 30.32 -32.42
CA ALA A 25 8.58 30.20 -31.96
C ALA A 25 8.27 28.79 -31.42
N ALA A 26 8.75 27.74 -32.08
CA ALA A 26 8.60 26.36 -31.61
C ALA A 26 9.30 26.13 -30.26
N LEU A 27 10.52 26.65 -30.09
CA LEU A 27 11.27 26.56 -28.83
C LEU A 27 10.56 27.27 -27.68
N LEU A 28 10.00 28.47 -27.92
CA LEU A 28 9.23 29.20 -26.90
C LEU A 28 8.01 28.39 -26.44
N ASN A 29 7.26 27.78 -27.38
CA ASN A 29 6.11 26.94 -27.04
C ASN A 29 6.50 25.72 -26.19
N VAL A 30 7.62 25.06 -26.52
CA VAL A 30 8.15 23.94 -25.73
C VAL A 30 8.55 24.40 -24.33
N GLN A 31 9.21 25.56 -24.20
CA GLN A 31 9.58 26.11 -22.89
C GLN A 31 8.36 26.42 -22.01
N PHE A 32 7.31 27.02 -22.58
CA PHE A 32 6.06 27.27 -21.85
C PHE A 32 5.40 25.96 -21.40
N PHE A 33 5.33 24.97 -22.28
CA PHE A 33 4.77 23.65 -21.96
C PHE A 33 5.58 22.92 -20.87
N MET A 34 6.91 22.93 -20.96
CA MET A 34 7.77 22.34 -19.93
C MET A 34 7.63 23.08 -18.60
N GLY A 35 7.43 24.40 -18.62
CA GLY A 35 7.20 25.21 -17.42
C GLY A 35 5.94 24.78 -16.65
N THR A 36 4.82 24.60 -17.33
CA THR A 36 3.56 24.18 -16.70
C THR A 36 3.65 22.75 -16.17
N GLN A 37 4.21 21.83 -16.95
CA GLN A 37 4.43 20.43 -16.53
C GLN A 37 5.37 20.35 -15.32
N SER A 38 6.42 21.16 -15.27
CA SER A 38 7.34 21.20 -14.12
C SER A 38 6.63 21.62 -12.83
N VAL A 39 5.71 22.58 -12.89
CA VAL A 39 4.91 23.00 -11.74
C VAL A 39 3.99 21.89 -11.26
N ASP A 40 3.30 21.20 -12.19
CA ASP A 40 2.41 20.10 -11.84
C ASP A 40 3.16 18.89 -11.26
N ILE A 41 4.34 18.57 -11.79
CA ILE A 41 5.21 17.52 -11.24
C ILE A 41 5.68 17.90 -9.82
N LYS A 42 6.05 19.15 -9.58
CA LYS A 42 6.42 19.64 -8.25
C LYS A 42 5.25 19.54 -7.27
N ASP A 43 4.05 19.91 -7.70
CA ASP A 43 2.83 19.81 -6.89
C ASP A 43 2.52 18.34 -6.52
N LYS A 44 2.60 17.41 -7.47
CA LYS A 44 2.40 15.98 -7.22
C LYS A 44 3.46 15.41 -6.30
N THR A 45 4.72 15.81 -6.47
CA THR A 45 5.83 15.35 -5.62
C THR A 45 5.65 15.82 -4.18
N PHE A 46 5.30 17.10 -3.99
CA PHE A 46 4.99 17.65 -2.67
C PHE A 46 3.80 16.92 -2.03
N ALA A 47 2.72 16.72 -2.78
CA ALA A 47 1.54 16.03 -2.30
C ALA A 47 1.88 14.58 -1.88
N ASN A 48 2.65 13.83 -2.68
CA ASN A 48 3.10 12.47 -2.32
C ASN A 48 3.87 12.46 -1.00
N GLN A 49 4.84 13.36 -0.84
CA GLN A 49 5.63 13.45 0.38
C GLN A 49 4.75 13.75 1.60
N LYS A 50 3.78 14.66 1.46
CA LYS A 50 2.86 15.00 2.55
C LYS A 50 1.88 13.88 2.87
N ALA A 51 1.36 13.17 1.87
CA ALA A 51 0.50 12.01 2.11
C ALA A 51 1.24 10.90 2.88
N MET A 52 2.50 10.63 2.51
CA MET A 52 3.37 9.70 3.24
C MET A 52 3.67 10.17 4.66
N GLN A 53 3.97 11.47 4.85
CA GLN A 53 4.18 12.06 6.18
C GLN A 53 2.94 11.87 7.06
N ILE A 54 1.75 12.21 6.57
CA ILE A 54 0.49 12.05 7.31
C ILE A 54 0.24 10.59 7.68
N LEU A 55 0.50 9.65 6.76
CA LEU A 55 0.39 8.21 7.05
C LEU A 55 1.36 7.77 8.14
N GLU A 56 2.58 8.30 8.16
CA GLU A 56 3.56 7.99 9.20
C GLU A 56 3.19 8.63 10.54
N GLU A 57 2.64 9.84 10.55
CA GLU A 57 2.08 10.45 11.76
C GLU A 57 0.95 9.59 12.34
N LEU A 58 0.00 9.12 11.52
CA LEU A 58 -1.06 8.22 11.96
C LEU A 58 -0.52 6.88 12.46
N ARG A 59 0.46 6.31 11.76
CA ARG A 59 1.15 5.09 12.20
C ARG A 59 1.82 5.28 13.55
N SER A 60 2.52 6.40 13.73
CA SER A 60 3.21 6.73 14.98
C SER A 60 2.23 6.91 16.13
N ARG A 61 1.05 7.51 15.89
CA ARG A 61 -0.02 7.62 16.89
C ARG A 61 -0.51 6.23 17.29
N VAL A 62 -0.76 5.33 16.33
CA VAL A 62 -1.19 3.95 16.58
C VAL A 62 -0.14 3.13 17.34
N ALA A 63 1.14 3.37 17.07
CA ALA A 63 2.23 2.68 17.75
C ALA A 63 2.52 3.23 19.16
N GLY A 64 2.42 4.55 19.36
CA GLY A 64 2.72 5.23 20.62
C GLY A 64 1.55 5.29 21.60
N ALA A 65 0.32 5.13 21.12
CA ALA A 65 -0.86 5.00 21.96
C ALA A 65 -0.83 3.66 22.70
N GLU A 66 -0.31 3.66 23.93
CA GLU A 66 -0.49 2.57 24.89
C GLU A 66 -1.98 2.28 25.17
N SER A 67 -2.86 3.23 24.82
CA SER A 67 -4.30 3.00 24.76
C SER A 67 -4.62 2.07 23.60
N SER A 68 -4.97 0.85 23.97
CA SER A 68 -5.41 -0.29 23.17
C SER A 68 -6.58 -0.08 22.17
N ASP A 69 -6.85 1.14 21.71
CA ASP A 69 -8.05 1.45 20.93
C ASP A 69 -7.73 2.02 19.55
N VAL A 70 -7.91 1.15 18.55
CA VAL A 70 -7.92 1.50 17.13
C VAL A 70 -8.99 2.54 16.81
N ALA A 71 -10.03 2.66 17.65
CA ALA A 71 -11.11 3.63 17.44
C ALA A 71 -10.62 5.08 17.42
N MET A 72 -9.46 5.41 18.02
CA MET A 72 -8.90 6.77 17.92
C MET A 72 -8.58 7.17 16.48
N LEU A 73 -8.34 6.20 15.58
CA LEU A 73 -8.16 6.50 14.15
C LEU A 73 -9.46 7.02 13.52
N ASP A 74 -10.62 6.61 14.05
CA ASP A 74 -11.92 7.05 13.53
C ASP A 74 -12.11 8.57 13.74
N ASP A 75 -11.46 9.18 14.74
CA ASP A 75 -11.49 10.63 15.00
C ASP A 75 -10.71 11.46 13.96
N PHE A 76 -9.82 10.81 13.21
CA PHE A 76 -9.08 11.44 12.11
C PHE A 76 -9.80 11.36 10.78
N ASP A 77 -10.98 10.74 10.71
CA ASP A 77 -11.81 10.75 9.52
C ASP A 77 -12.37 12.16 9.27
N ASP A 78 -11.99 12.74 8.14
CA ASP A 78 -12.46 14.06 7.72
C ASP A 78 -13.87 13.96 7.09
N GLY A 79 -14.37 12.74 6.83
CA GLY A 79 -15.65 12.52 6.17
C GLY A 79 -15.67 13.12 4.78
N SER A 80 -16.60 14.05 4.52
CA SER A 80 -16.68 14.81 3.26
C SER A 80 -16.02 16.20 3.33
N LEU A 81 -15.38 16.54 4.46
CA LEU A 81 -14.76 17.84 4.67
C LEU A 81 -13.32 17.85 4.15
N TYR A 82 -12.88 19.00 3.65
CA TYR A 82 -11.51 19.23 3.21
C TYR A 82 -10.81 20.14 4.22
N LYS A 83 -9.64 19.71 4.72
CA LYS A 83 -8.83 20.48 5.67
C LYS A 83 -7.60 21.07 4.96
N SER A 84 -7.28 22.33 5.25
CA SER A 84 -6.09 23.00 4.70
C SER A 84 -4.81 22.72 5.49
N VAL A 85 -4.91 22.31 6.75
CA VAL A 85 -3.77 21.90 7.56
C VAL A 85 -3.32 20.50 7.15
N LEU A 86 -2.12 20.36 6.58
CA LEU A 86 -1.61 19.10 6.02
C LEU A 86 -0.87 18.23 7.06
N THR A 87 -1.37 18.16 8.28
CA THR A 87 -0.84 17.31 9.35
C THR A 87 -1.98 16.80 10.23
N THR A 88 -1.70 15.72 10.96
CA THR A 88 -2.59 15.14 11.98
C THR A 88 -2.22 15.61 13.38
N ASP A 89 -1.20 16.45 13.53
CA ASP A 89 -0.88 17.11 14.79
C ASP A 89 -2.03 18.02 15.24
N THR A 90 -2.47 17.85 16.49
CA THR A 90 -3.58 18.61 17.10
C THR A 90 -3.14 20.01 17.52
N ASP A 91 -1.85 20.22 17.74
CA ASP A 91 -1.30 21.49 18.19
C ASP A 91 -1.12 22.48 17.02
N THR A 92 -1.13 21.96 15.80
CA THR A 92 -0.93 22.75 14.58
C THR A 92 -2.28 23.19 13.99
N THR A 93 -2.71 24.42 14.30
CA THR A 93 -3.93 25.00 13.70
C THR A 93 -3.68 25.83 12.44
N ASP A 94 -2.45 26.34 12.26
CA ASP A 94 -2.10 27.20 11.13
C ASP A 94 -1.66 26.38 9.91
N PRO A 95 -2.33 26.49 8.75
CA PRO A 95 -1.91 25.83 7.52
C PRO A 95 -0.55 26.28 7.00
N ALA A 96 -0.11 27.50 7.33
CA ALA A 96 1.21 28.02 6.96
C ALA A 96 2.35 27.52 7.86
N SER A 97 2.05 26.74 8.89
CA SER A 97 3.09 26.19 9.76
C SER A 97 4.13 25.38 8.96
N PRO A 98 5.40 25.36 9.38
CA PRO A 98 6.43 24.55 8.70
C PRO A 98 6.09 23.06 8.62
N ILE A 99 5.33 22.54 9.59
CA ILE A 99 4.90 21.14 9.66
C ILE A 99 3.87 20.84 8.58
N SER A 100 2.88 21.73 8.39
CA SER A 100 1.90 21.63 7.31
C SER A 100 2.56 21.89 5.94
N GLY A 101 3.38 22.93 5.85
CA GLY A 101 4.08 23.33 4.62
C GLY A 101 3.14 23.78 3.50
N ASN A 102 1.89 24.13 3.83
CA ASN A 102 0.93 24.63 2.85
C ASN A 102 1.27 26.08 2.48
N ARG A 103 1.06 26.45 1.22
CA ARG A 103 1.34 27.80 0.73
C ARG A 103 0.04 28.47 0.32
N ALA A 104 -0.06 29.76 0.63
CA ALA A 104 -1.16 30.57 0.16
C ALA A 104 -0.97 30.93 -1.32
N GLU A 105 -2.02 30.77 -2.11
CA GLU A 105 -2.09 31.13 -3.53
C GLU A 105 -3.49 31.70 -3.80
N CYS A 106 -3.58 32.79 -4.55
CA CYS A 106 -4.87 33.44 -4.85
C CYS A 106 -5.74 33.81 -3.62
N LYS A 107 -5.14 34.18 -2.47
CA LYS A 107 -5.85 34.43 -1.19
C LYS A 107 -6.50 33.18 -0.56
N ALA A 108 -6.19 31.99 -1.07
CA ALA A 108 -6.63 30.68 -0.60
C ALA A 108 -5.42 29.78 -0.29
N TRP A 109 -5.64 28.65 0.37
CA TRP A 109 -4.60 27.63 0.56
C TRP A 109 -4.48 26.78 -0.70
N ARG A 110 -3.26 26.49 -1.17
CA ARG A 110 -3.04 25.76 -2.43
C ARG A 110 -3.44 24.29 -2.35
N TYR A 111 -3.26 23.66 -1.19
CA TYR A 111 -3.49 22.23 -1.00
C TYR A 111 -4.57 21.98 0.05
N LEU A 112 -5.32 20.89 -0.14
CA LEU A 112 -6.31 20.40 0.79
C LEU A 112 -6.06 18.91 1.04
N ARG A 113 -6.28 18.45 2.27
CA ARG A 113 -6.27 17.03 2.62
C ARG A 113 -7.68 16.52 2.91
N GLN A 114 -7.85 15.23 2.68
CA GLN A 114 -8.97 14.44 3.16
C GLN A 114 -8.41 13.10 3.63
N ILE A 115 -8.70 12.75 4.88
CA ILE A 115 -8.40 11.44 5.44
C ILE A 115 -9.72 10.69 5.56
N ALA A 116 -9.81 9.49 4.98
CA ALA A 116 -10.96 8.62 5.12
C ALA A 116 -10.54 7.33 5.83
N VAL A 117 -11.26 6.98 6.90
CA VAL A 117 -10.93 5.84 7.76
C VAL A 117 -12.05 4.81 7.67
N THR A 118 -11.75 3.65 7.08
CA THR A 118 -12.75 2.58 6.91
C THR A 118 -12.42 1.38 7.80
N LYS A 119 -13.44 0.89 8.52
CA LYS A 119 -13.36 -0.32 9.34
C LYS A 119 -13.31 -1.56 8.44
N LEU A 120 -12.43 -2.51 8.75
CA LEU A 120 -12.39 -3.80 8.06
C LEU A 120 -13.34 -4.78 8.77
N PRO A 121 -14.31 -5.39 8.07
CA PRO A 121 -15.34 -6.22 8.71
C PRO A 121 -14.76 -7.48 9.38
N ASN A 122 -13.66 -8.01 8.85
CA ASN A 122 -13.02 -9.23 9.34
C ASN A 122 -11.89 -8.98 10.35
N GLU A 123 -11.48 -7.72 10.55
CA GLU A 123 -10.37 -7.37 11.43
C GLU A 123 -10.73 -6.15 12.30
N PRO A 124 -11.33 -6.34 13.49
CA PRO A 124 -11.79 -5.23 14.32
C PRO A 124 -10.66 -4.32 14.79
N TYR A 125 -9.43 -4.85 14.84
CA TYR A 125 -8.23 -4.13 15.25
C TYR A 125 -7.45 -3.49 14.10
N ALA A 126 -8.02 -3.47 12.91
CA ALA A 126 -7.41 -2.87 11.73
C ALA A 126 -8.31 -1.76 11.17
N ARG A 127 -7.68 -0.73 10.62
CA ARG A 127 -8.33 0.31 9.82
C ARG A 127 -7.63 0.46 8.49
N LYS A 128 -8.43 0.62 7.46
CA LYS A 128 -7.98 1.03 6.14
C LYS A 128 -8.03 2.55 6.10
N VAL A 129 -6.87 3.18 6.03
CA VAL A 129 -6.73 4.64 6.01
C VAL A 129 -6.38 5.06 4.59
N HIS A 130 -7.17 5.98 4.03
CA HIS A 130 -6.90 6.64 2.77
C HIS A 130 -6.59 8.11 3.03
N VAL A 131 -5.46 8.57 2.49
CA VAL A 131 -5.04 9.97 2.56
C VAL A 131 -5.00 10.50 1.15
N THR A 132 -5.87 11.45 0.86
CA THR A 132 -5.96 12.10 -0.45
C THR A 132 -5.60 13.57 -0.30
N ILE A 133 -4.71 14.04 -1.19
CA ILE A 133 -4.34 15.45 -1.25
C ILE A 133 -4.79 16.03 -2.58
N TYR A 134 -5.52 17.14 -2.48
CA TYR A 134 -6.09 17.87 -3.59
C TYR A 134 -5.37 19.21 -3.78
N LYS A 135 -5.39 19.68 -5.02
CA LYS A 135 -5.12 21.08 -5.36
C LYS A 135 -6.42 21.86 -5.18
N ALA A 136 -6.39 22.93 -4.40
CA ALA A 136 -7.55 23.79 -4.22
C ALA A 136 -7.86 24.58 -5.49
N GLY A 137 -9.14 24.94 -5.68
CA GLY A 137 -9.53 25.91 -6.70
C GLY A 137 -9.06 27.32 -6.34
N CYS A 138 -8.60 28.08 -7.32
CA CYS A 138 -8.41 29.53 -7.18
C CYS A 138 -9.69 30.22 -7.69
N PRO A 139 -10.42 31.02 -6.88
CA PRO A 139 -10.08 31.51 -5.53
C PRO A 139 -10.70 30.72 -4.35
N ASP A 140 -11.48 29.67 -4.60
CA ASP A 140 -12.25 28.96 -3.56
C ASP A 140 -11.43 27.83 -2.88
N SER A 141 -10.95 28.09 -1.67
CA SER A 141 -10.19 27.12 -0.86
C SER A 141 -11.04 25.96 -0.31
N SER A 142 -12.37 26.00 -0.44
CA SER A 142 -13.24 24.97 0.11
C SER A 142 -13.47 23.79 -0.83
N LYS A 143 -13.14 23.94 -2.12
CA LYS A 143 -13.41 22.94 -3.15
C LYS A 143 -12.12 22.43 -3.79
N PRO A 144 -11.97 21.09 -3.93
CA PRO A 144 -10.86 20.52 -4.67
C PRO A 144 -11.05 20.80 -6.17
N ALA A 145 -9.99 21.26 -6.84
CA ALA A 145 -9.95 21.42 -8.28
C ALA A 145 -9.42 20.15 -8.99
N ALA A 146 -8.40 19.52 -8.41
CA ALA A 146 -7.80 18.30 -8.95
C ALA A 146 -7.18 17.44 -7.85
N THR A 147 -7.28 16.12 -7.97
CA THR A 147 -6.58 15.18 -7.10
C THR A 147 -5.11 15.12 -7.50
N LEU A 148 -4.21 15.38 -6.55
CA LEU A 148 -2.76 15.32 -6.79
C LEU A 148 -2.21 13.94 -6.46
N THR A 149 -2.64 13.37 -5.34
CA THR A 149 -2.26 12.02 -4.91
C THR A 149 -3.31 11.41 -4.00
N GLU A 150 -3.32 10.08 -3.98
CA GLU A 150 -4.06 9.24 -3.07
C GLU A 150 -3.10 8.14 -2.58
N SER A 151 -2.99 8.00 -1.27
CA SER A 151 -2.17 6.98 -0.62
C SER A 151 -3.00 6.20 0.38
N MET A 152 -2.82 4.89 0.38
CA MET A 152 -3.62 3.98 1.21
C MET A 152 -2.70 3.14 2.09
N SER A 153 -3.06 2.97 3.35
CA SER A 153 -2.38 2.06 4.27
C SER A 153 -3.36 1.32 5.17
N ILE A 154 -2.98 0.14 5.63
CA ILE A 154 -3.73 -0.60 6.64
C ILE A 154 -2.95 -0.47 7.94
N LEU A 155 -3.55 0.18 8.92
CA LEU A 155 -2.98 0.35 10.25
C LEU A 155 -3.64 -0.65 11.21
N LYS A 156 -2.82 -1.37 11.97
CA LYS A 156 -3.27 -2.36 12.97
C LYS A 156 -2.67 -2.00 14.32
N THR A 157 -3.43 -2.17 15.41
CA THR A 157 -2.86 -2.07 16.77
C THR A 157 -2.37 -3.44 17.26
N ILE A 158 -1.36 -3.43 18.13
CA ILE A 158 -0.77 -4.62 18.77
C ILE A 158 -1.63 -5.11 19.95
N LYS A 159 -2.94 -4.88 19.96
CA LYS A 159 -3.80 -5.27 21.10
C LYS A 159 -3.93 -6.80 21.25
N SER A 160 -3.82 -7.52 20.14
CA SER A 160 -3.87 -8.98 20.13
C SER A 160 -2.59 -9.48 19.51
N GLU A 161 -1.83 -10.27 20.25
CA GLU A 161 -0.86 -11.19 19.64
C GLU A 161 -1.64 -11.99 18.60
N TYR A 162 -1.38 -11.72 17.32
CA TYR A 162 -1.81 -12.61 16.27
C TYR A 162 -0.91 -13.81 16.40
N VAL A 163 -1.34 -14.84 17.15
CA VAL A 163 -0.58 -16.08 17.18
C VAL A 163 -0.77 -16.68 15.79
N PRO A 164 0.27 -16.70 14.93
CA PRO A 164 0.12 -17.17 13.56
C PRO A 164 -0.39 -18.60 13.60
N THR A 165 -1.54 -18.85 12.98
CA THR A 165 -2.08 -20.21 12.90
C THR A 165 -1.23 -21.02 11.94
N GLN A 166 -0.34 -21.86 12.47
CA GLN A 166 0.43 -22.82 11.68
C GLN A 166 -0.41 -24.07 11.50
N VAL A 167 -0.85 -24.32 10.27
CA VAL A 167 -1.56 -25.54 9.91
C VAL A 167 -0.55 -26.54 9.37
N MET A 168 -0.43 -27.71 10.02
CA MET A 168 0.43 -28.81 9.57
C MET A 168 -0.41 -30.05 9.30
N ASP A 169 -0.13 -30.72 8.18
CA ASP A 169 -0.70 -32.02 7.87
C ASP A 169 0.21 -33.14 8.39
N ILE A 170 -0.32 -34.00 9.26
CA ILE A 170 0.36 -35.17 9.79
C ILE A 170 -0.22 -36.41 9.12
N TYR A 171 0.61 -37.14 8.38
CA TYR A 171 0.24 -38.42 7.79
C TYR A 171 0.69 -39.56 8.70
N VAL A 172 -0.27 -40.28 9.28
CA VAL A 172 -0.02 -41.37 10.22
C VAL A 172 -0.27 -42.70 9.52
N LEU A 173 0.77 -43.53 9.45
CA LEU A 173 0.70 -44.87 8.87
C LEU A 173 0.22 -45.86 9.94
N ALA A 174 -1.01 -46.35 9.81
CA ALA A 174 -1.67 -47.26 10.74
C ALA A 174 -2.17 -48.52 10.00
N LEU A 175 -1.25 -49.29 9.43
CA LEU A 175 -1.54 -50.36 8.45
C LEU A 175 -2.25 -51.57 9.10
N GLU A 176 -3.57 -51.57 9.12
CA GLU A 176 -4.41 -52.61 9.73
C GLU A 176 -4.41 -53.92 8.94
N ASN A 177 -4.08 -53.86 7.65
CA ASN A 177 -4.13 -55.02 6.74
C ASN A 177 -2.83 -55.86 6.72
N VAL A 178 -1.79 -55.47 7.45
CA VAL A 178 -0.57 -56.26 7.63
C VAL A 178 -0.65 -56.95 8.99
N PRO A 179 -0.75 -58.29 9.04
CA PRO A 179 -0.79 -59.01 10.30
C PRO A 179 0.56 -58.85 11.03
N GLY A 180 0.59 -57.95 12.01
CA GLY A 180 1.73 -57.75 12.92
C GLY A 180 1.40 -58.30 14.30
N TRP A 181 2.10 -59.35 14.73
CA TRP A 181 1.97 -59.92 16.07
C TRP A 181 2.38 -58.96 17.20
N TRP A 182 3.15 -57.91 16.90
CA TRP A 182 3.60 -56.88 17.84
C TRP A 182 2.81 -55.57 17.80
N SER A 183 1.79 -55.42 16.95
CA SER A 183 1.09 -54.14 16.77
C SER A 183 -0.36 -54.19 17.29
N ALA A 184 -0.64 -53.48 18.37
CA ALA A 184 -1.99 -53.26 18.88
C ALA A 184 -2.56 -51.91 18.38
N LEU A 185 -2.78 -51.80 17.07
CA LEU A 185 -3.28 -50.57 16.42
C LEU A 185 -4.55 -49.97 17.07
N PRO A 186 -5.56 -50.78 17.48
CA PRO A 186 -6.75 -50.23 18.14
C PRO A 186 -6.46 -49.51 19.46
N LEU A 187 -5.36 -49.86 20.14
CA LEU A 187 -4.94 -49.21 21.39
C LEU A 187 -4.07 -47.98 21.15
N MET A 188 -3.25 -47.98 20.09
CA MET A 188 -2.30 -46.89 19.82
C MET A 188 -2.95 -45.64 19.23
N ARG A 189 -4.01 -45.80 18.42
CA ARG A 189 -4.72 -44.68 17.80
C ARG A 189 -5.24 -43.63 18.80
N PRO A 190 -6.04 -43.99 19.83
CA PRO A 190 -6.53 -43.01 20.79
C PRO A 190 -5.41 -42.35 21.61
N ILE A 191 -4.29 -43.05 21.84
CA ILE A 191 -3.11 -42.47 22.50
C ILE A 191 -2.45 -41.41 21.62
N PHE A 192 -2.39 -41.64 20.31
CA PHE A 192 -1.81 -40.66 19.39
C PHE A 192 -2.71 -39.43 19.22
N GLU A 193 -4.03 -39.63 19.13
CA GLU A 193 -5.00 -38.53 19.08
C GLU A 193 -4.94 -37.66 20.34
N SER A 194 -4.77 -38.26 21.53
CA SER A 194 -4.61 -37.49 22.78
C SER A 194 -3.29 -36.72 22.85
N LEU A 195 -2.20 -37.27 22.32
CA LEU A 195 -0.91 -36.56 22.22
C LEU A 195 -0.97 -35.38 21.25
N ILE A 196 -1.67 -35.53 20.12
CA ILE A 196 -1.92 -34.43 19.18
C ILE A 196 -2.71 -33.32 19.88
N GLN A 197 -3.78 -33.67 20.58
CA GLN A 197 -4.59 -32.69 21.31
C GLN A 197 -3.74 -31.97 22.38
N ASP A 198 -2.94 -32.69 23.17
CA ASP A 198 -2.03 -32.08 24.16
C ASP A 198 -1.03 -31.12 23.51
N LEU A 199 -0.48 -31.48 22.34
CA LEU A 199 0.42 -30.61 21.59
C LEU A 199 -0.27 -29.33 21.10
N GLN A 200 -1.52 -29.42 20.64
CA GLN A 200 -2.31 -28.27 20.22
C GLN A 200 -2.71 -27.39 21.41
N ASP A 201 -3.06 -27.99 22.55
CA ASP A 201 -3.43 -27.27 23.77
C ASP A 201 -2.24 -26.50 24.36
N ARG A 202 -1.03 -27.07 24.27
CA ARG A 202 0.21 -26.42 24.72
C ARG A 202 0.74 -25.36 23.76
N ASN A 203 0.30 -25.35 22.51
CA ASN A 203 0.75 -24.42 21.48
C ASN A 203 -0.47 -23.75 20.82
N PRO A 204 -1.05 -22.70 21.45
CA PRO A 204 -2.13 -21.95 20.84
C PRO A 204 -1.68 -21.42 19.48
N GLY A 205 -2.44 -21.70 18.42
CA GLY A 205 -2.06 -21.38 17.03
C GLY A 205 -1.49 -22.56 16.22
N LEU A 206 -1.26 -23.73 16.82
CA LEU A 206 -0.91 -24.93 16.06
C LEU A 206 -2.17 -25.74 15.70
N GLU A 207 -2.47 -25.86 14.40
CA GLU A 207 -3.53 -26.74 13.89
C GLU A 207 -2.92 -27.98 13.24
N LEU A 208 -3.07 -29.14 13.87
CA LEU A 208 -2.59 -30.43 13.37
C LEU A 208 -3.74 -31.18 12.70
N ARG A 209 -3.70 -31.27 11.37
CA ARG A 209 -4.66 -32.08 10.59
C ARG A 209 -4.10 -33.48 10.43
N THR A 210 -4.76 -34.45 11.05
CA THR A 210 -4.28 -35.83 11.09
C THR A 210 -4.93 -36.66 10.00
N HIS A 211 -4.12 -37.26 9.13
CA HIS A 211 -4.56 -38.11 8.03
C HIS A 211 -4.12 -39.55 8.30
N TRP A 212 -5.10 -40.43 8.54
CA TRP A 212 -4.84 -41.85 8.84
C TRP A 212 -4.75 -42.67 7.55
N ILE A 213 -3.61 -43.30 7.31
CA ILE A 213 -3.40 -44.24 6.23
C ILE A 213 -3.48 -45.65 6.82
N THR A 214 -4.66 -46.26 6.74
CA THR A 214 -4.95 -47.53 7.45
C THR A 214 -4.72 -48.79 6.62
N ARG A 215 -4.48 -48.65 5.31
CA ARG A 215 -4.33 -49.79 4.40
C ARG A 215 -3.14 -49.60 3.49
N LEU A 216 -2.30 -50.62 3.37
CA LEU A 216 -1.35 -50.71 2.26
C LEU A 216 -2.11 -50.98 0.97
N SER A 217 -2.12 -50.01 0.07
CA SER A 217 -2.51 -50.20 -1.33
C SER A 217 -1.27 -50.46 -2.18
N PHE A 218 -0.59 -51.58 -1.99
CA PHE A 218 0.42 -52.02 -2.96
C PHE A 218 -0.31 -52.61 -4.18
N GLY A 219 -0.24 -51.94 -5.33
CA GLY A 219 -0.63 -52.50 -6.63
C GLY A 219 -2.13 -52.63 -6.95
N ARG A 220 -3.01 -51.79 -6.37
CA ARG A 220 -4.47 -51.86 -6.67
C ARG A 220 -5.10 -50.60 -7.26
N ASP A 221 -4.35 -49.53 -7.43
CA ASP A 221 -4.80 -48.35 -8.17
C ASP A 221 -3.78 -48.05 -9.28
N PRO A 222 -4.14 -48.23 -10.56
CA PRO A 222 -3.23 -47.92 -11.67
C PRO A 222 -2.90 -46.42 -11.78
N TYR A 223 -3.57 -45.55 -11.02
CA TYR A 223 -3.33 -44.10 -10.99
C TYR A 223 -2.71 -43.60 -9.68
N TYR A 224 -2.41 -44.47 -8.71
CA TYR A 224 -1.70 -44.07 -7.49
C TYR A 224 -0.19 -44.04 -7.73
N THR A 225 0.30 -42.92 -8.27
CA THR A 225 1.71 -42.55 -8.21
C THR A 225 1.95 -41.81 -6.89
N PRO A 226 2.64 -42.39 -5.90
CA PRO A 226 3.11 -41.59 -4.77
C PRO A 226 4.06 -40.54 -5.33
N TYR A 227 3.77 -39.26 -5.10
CA TYR A 227 4.70 -38.16 -5.38
C TYR A 227 5.91 -38.32 -4.45
N ILE A 228 6.88 -39.11 -4.92
CA ILE A 228 8.25 -39.10 -4.43
C ILE A 228 8.98 -38.28 -5.50
N ASN A 229 9.48 -37.12 -5.10
CA ASN A 229 10.17 -36.14 -5.93
C ASN A 229 11.10 -36.78 -6.97
N ASP A 230 10.97 -36.38 -8.24
CA ASP A 230 12.08 -36.39 -9.19
C ASP A 230 13.24 -35.51 -8.68
#